data_AF-A0A419EHR4-F1
#
_entry.id   AF-A0A419EHR4-F1
#
_cell.length_a   1.000
_cell.length_b   1.000
_cell.length_c   1.000
_cell.angle_alpha   90.00
_cell.angle_beta   90.00
_cell.angle_gamma   90.00
#
_symmetry.space_group_name_H-M   'P 1'
#
loop_
_entity.id
_entity.type
_entity.pdbx_description
1 polymer ?
#
loop_
_entity_poly.entity_id
_entity_poly.type
_entity_poly.pdbx_seq_one_letter_code
_entity_poly.pdbx_strand_id
1 'polypeptide(L)'
;MTTRFATSPDSTRIAFDVTGAGTPLLLLHGGGSSRVEWHEAGYVARLGVFDPKSLSAKDQEDIHELSFPDELLPSVLAGSTAMLDWGIVTPADLLCPTLWLIGTENDKALESYREYEAEIPGSKVQVHLLEGLNHEQEFNNIKQVLPRILDFLRKS
;
A
#
# COMPACT_ATOMS: atom_id res chain seq x y z
N MET A 1 17.91 -17.44 -8.74
CA MET A 1 17.78 -17.04 -7.33
C MET A 1 17.86 -18.29 -6.47
N THR A 2 18.60 -18.25 -5.36
CA THR A 2 18.73 -19.41 -4.46
C THR A 2 17.89 -19.14 -3.21
N THR A 3 16.70 -19.74 -3.15
CA THR A 3 15.84 -19.66 -1.97
C THR A 3 16.48 -20.35 -0.77
N ARG A 4 16.51 -19.63 0.34
CA ARG A 4 17.02 -20.08 1.65
C ARG A 4 15.86 -20.22 2.62
N PHE A 5 16.12 -20.91 3.73
CA PHE A 5 15.13 -21.15 4.75
C PHE A 5 15.70 -20.91 6.14
N ALA A 6 14.88 -20.36 7.02
CA ALA A 6 15.11 -20.31 8.46
C ALA A 6 13.99 -21.09 9.16
N THR A 7 14.35 -21.83 10.20
CA THR A 7 13.40 -22.59 11.02
C THR A 7 13.52 -22.12 12.45
N SER A 8 12.42 -21.68 13.06
CA SER A 8 12.35 -21.31 14.47
C SER A 8 12.27 -22.56 15.38
N PRO A 9 12.54 -22.42 16.69
CA PRO A 9 12.44 -23.53 17.64
C PRO A 9 11.06 -24.21 17.70
N ASP A 10 9.99 -23.48 17.38
CA ASP A 10 8.62 -24.00 17.26
C ASP A 10 8.34 -24.70 15.91
N SER A 11 9.37 -24.91 15.09
CA SER A 11 9.32 -25.51 13.76
C SER A 11 8.65 -24.67 12.66
N THR A 12 8.30 -23.41 12.93
CA THR A 12 7.87 -22.49 11.87
C THR A 12 9.01 -22.26 10.89
N ARG A 13 8.75 -22.40 9.59
CA ARG A 13 9.75 -22.27 8.54
C ARG A 13 9.43 -21.06 7.65
N ILE A 14 10.40 -20.17 7.50
CA ILE A 14 10.31 -19.01 6.61
C ILE A 14 11.25 -19.24 5.43
N ALA A 15 10.72 -19.06 4.22
CA ALA A 15 11.52 -19.03 2.99
C ALA A 15 11.90 -17.58 2.66
N PHE A 16 13.15 -17.35 2.29
CA PHE A 16 13.64 -16.01 1.95
C PHE A 16 14.70 -16.06 0.86
N ASP A 17 14.85 -14.96 0.15
CA ASP A 17 15.93 -14.74 -0.81
C ASP A 17 16.86 -13.65 -0.25
N VAL A 18 18.14 -13.69 -0.62
CA VAL A 18 19.13 -12.68 -0.22
C VAL A 18 19.66 -12.01 -1.49
N THR A 19 19.57 -10.69 -1.54
CA THR A 19 20.04 -9.87 -2.68
C THR A 19 20.80 -8.65 -2.16
N GLY A 20 21.87 -8.25 -2.84
CA GLY A 20 22.67 -7.07 -2.49
C GLY A 20 23.74 -7.30 -1.41
N ALA A 21 24.34 -6.21 -0.93
CA ALA A 21 25.34 -6.16 0.14
C ALA A 21 25.14 -4.89 0.99
N GLY A 22 25.45 -4.95 2.30
CA GLY A 22 25.29 -3.83 3.23
C GLY A 22 24.43 -4.17 4.45
N THR A 23 23.91 -3.15 5.13
CA THR A 23 22.99 -3.32 6.27
C THR A 23 21.77 -4.12 5.83
N PRO A 24 21.42 -5.23 6.50
CA PRO A 24 20.33 -6.08 6.07
C PRO A 24 18.99 -5.37 6.25
N LEU A 25 18.24 -5.26 5.15
CA LEU A 25 16.83 -4.86 5.17
C LEU A 25 15.95 -6.11 5.13
N LEU A 26 15.12 -6.30 6.16
CA LEU A 26 14.16 -7.38 6.19
C LEU A 26 12.84 -6.91 5.57
N LEU A 27 12.57 -7.38 4.35
CA LEU A 27 11.30 -7.13 3.67
C LEU A 27 10.31 -8.23 4.09
N LEU A 28 9.40 -7.90 5.00
CA LEU A 28 8.26 -8.76 5.28
C LEU A 28 7.21 -8.56 4.18
N HIS A 29 6.66 -9.65 3.66
CA HIS A 29 5.47 -9.59 2.80
C HIS A 29 4.26 -9.13 3.63
N GLY A 30 4.01 -7.82 3.68
CA GLY A 30 2.77 -7.28 4.25
C GLY A 30 1.66 -7.34 3.21
N GLY A 31 0.52 -7.99 3.53
CA GLY A 31 -0.70 -7.93 2.70
C GLY A 31 -1.04 -9.18 1.85
N GLY A 32 -0.45 -10.35 2.12
CA GLY A 32 -0.86 -11.61 1.46
C GLY A 32 -0.22 -11.92 0.10
N SER A 33 0.75 -11.11 -0.33
CA SER A 33 1.55 -11.34 -1.54
C SER A 33 2.75 -12.27 -1.28
N SER A 34 3.32 -12.86 -2.33
CA SER A 34 4.48 -13.76 -2.24
C SER A 34 5.82 -13.07 -2.59
N ARG A 35 6.96 -13.64 -2.12
CA ARG A 35 8.30 -13.16 -2.48
C ARG A 35 8.57 -13.15 -4.00
N VAL A 36 7.85 -13.99 -4.75
CA VAL A 36 7.98 -14.08 -6.21
C VAL A 36 7.40 -12.85 -6.88
N GLU A 37 6.22 -12.41 -6.43
CA GLU A 37 5.55 -11.21 -6.96
C GLU A 37 6.41 -9.94 -6.77
N TRP A 38 7.19 -9.85 -5.70
CA TRP A 38 8.11 -8.73 -5.47
C TRP A 38 9.26 -8.68 -6.49
N HIS A 39 9.70 -9.85 -6.96
CA HIS A 39 10.68 -9.93 -8.04
C HIS A 39 10.05 -9.60 -9.39
N GLU A 40 8.86 -10.13 -9.66
CA GLU A 40 8.11 -9.86 -10.91
C GLU A 40 7.74 -8.39 -11.05
N ALA A 41 7.34 -7.74 -9.95
CA ALA A 41 7.06 -6.31 -9.89
C ALA A 41 8.34 -5.44 -9.91
N GLY A 42 9.53 -6.05 -9.88
CA GLY A 42 10.81 -5.34 -9.97
C GLY A 42 11.25 -4.60 -8.70
N TYR A 43 10.57 -4.81 -7.56
CA TYR A 43 10.85 -4.13 -6.30
C TYR A 43 12.28 -4.41 -5.81
N VAL A 44 12.69 -5.68 -5.88
CA VAL A 44 14.01 -6.11 -5.40
C VAL A 44 15.14 -5.57 -6.26
N ALA A 45 14.94 -5.45 -7.58
CA ALA A 45 15.96 -4.91 -8.48
C ALA A 45 16.21 -3.42 -8.22
N ARG A 46 15.15 -2.63 -7.96
CA ARG A 46 15.25 -1.19 -7.66
C ARG A 46 15.90 -0.92 -6.30
N LEU A 47 15.61 -1.75 -5.29
CA LEU A 47 16.26 -1.66 -3.98
C LEU A 47 17.78 -1.82 -4.06
N GLY A 48 18.27 -2.71 -4.93
CA GLY A 48 19.71 -2.98 -5.05
C GLY A 48 20.55 -1.81 -5.58
N VAL A 49 19.91 -0.77 -6.14
CA VAL A 49 20.57 0.41 -6.74
C VAL A 49 20.14 1.73 -6.12
N PHE A 50 19.24 1.72 -5.13
CA PHE A 50 18.71 2.93 -4.53
C PHE A 50 19.70 3.53 -3.51
N ASP A 51 20.07 4.80 -3.71
CA ASP A 51 20.84 5.60 -2.76
C ASP A 51 19.97 6.76 -2.24
N PRO A 52 19.54 6.77 -0.96
CA PRO A 52 18.78 7.87 -0.38
C PRO A 52 19.45 9.25 -0.54
N LYS A 53 20.79 9.29 -0.63
CA LYS A 53 21.53 10.54 -0.80
C LYS A 53 21.45 11.12 -2.22
N SER A 54 20.94 10.34 -3.17
CA SER A 54 20.71 10.79 -4.54
C SER A 54 19.43 11.63 -4.69
N LEU A 55 18.57 11.67 -3.67
CA LEU A 55 17.33 12.45 -3.68
C LEU A 55 17.59 13.96 -3.59
N SER A 56 16.65 14.77 -4.08
CA SER A 56 16.72 16.22 -3.93
C SER A 56 16.57 16.65 -2.47
N ALA A 57 17.03 17.85 -2.11
CA ALA A 57 16.90 18.37 -0.75
C ALA A 57 15.43 18.47 -0.31
N LYS A 58 14.53 18.81 -1.24
CA LYS A 58 13.09 18.85 -0.98
C LYS A 58 12.53 17.45 -0.70
N ASP A 59 12.90 16.46 -1.51
CA ASP A 59 12.41 15.09 -1.30
C ASP A 59 12.91 14.49 0.02
N GLN A 60 14.15 14.80 0.42
CA GLN A 60 14.69 14.40 1.71
C GLN A 60 13.92 15.01 2.89
N GLU A 61 13.46 16.25 2.76
CA GLU A 61 12.65 16.95 3.76
C GLU A 61 11.23 16.36 3.83
N ASP A 62 10.58 16.18 2.68
CA ASP A 62 9.24 15.57 2.57
C ASP A 62 9.23 14.14 3.14
N ILE A 63 10.31 13.37 2.93
CA ILE A 63 10.49 12.03 3.51
C ILE A 63 10.57 12.06 5.04
N HIS A 64 11.28 13.04 5.61
CA HIS A 64 11.43 13.16 7.05
C HIS A 64 10.08 13.49 7.73
N GLU A 65 9.18 14.19 7.03
CA GLU A 65 7.81 14.45 7.50
C GLU A 65 6.94 13.19 7.53
N LEU A 66 7.20 12.20 6.67
CA LEU A 66 6.48 10.92 6.65
C LEU A 66 6.73 10.06 7.91
N SER A 67 7.63 10.49 8.81
CA SER A 67 7.87 9.88 10.13
C SER A 67 8.28 8.40 10.09
N PHE A 68 8.79 7.92 8.95
CA PHE A 68 9.34 6.59 8.85
C PHE A 68 10.75 6.55 9.49
N PRO A 69 11.11 5.49 10.21
CA PRO A 69 12.50 5.23 10.57
C PRO A 69 13.38 5.22 9.31
N ASP A 70 14.58 5.83 9.38
CA ASP A 70 15.53 5.89 8.26
C ASP A 70 15.83 4.50 7.67
N GLU A 71 15.76 3.45 8.49
CA GLU A 71 15.97 2.07 8.07
C GLU A 71 14.86 1.52 7.16
N LEU A 72 13.65 2.07 7.22
CA LEU A 72 12.53 1.66 6.36
C LEU A 72 12.45 2.44 5.05
N LEU A 73 13.14 3.58 4.96
CA LEU A 73 13.06 4.49 3.83
C LEU A 73 13.36 3.85 2.46
N PRO A 74 14.42 3.02 2.30
CA PRO A 74 14.68 2.36 1.02
C PRO A 74 13.53 1.47 0.56
N SER A 75 12.89 0.76 1.49
CA SER A 75 11.77 -0.15 1.22
C SER A 75 10.53 0.60 0.75
N VAL A 76 10.21 1.72 1.42
CA VAL A 76 9.10 2.60 1.05
C VAL A 76 9.32 3.16 -0.36
N LEU A 77 10.50 3.72 -0.62
CA LEU A 77 10.80 4.35 -1.90
C LEU A 77 10.85 3.35 -3.04
N ALA A 78 11.40 2.16 -2.84
CA ALA A 78 11.37 1.13 -3.89
C ALA A 78 9.95 0.66 -4.20
N GLY A 79 9.09 0.51 -3.18
CA GLY A 79 7.67 0.25 -3.38
C GLY A 79 7.00 1.36 -4.20
N SER A 80 7.13 2.61 -3.77
CA SER A 80 6.57 3.77 -4.48
C SER A 80 7.10 3.90 -5.91
N THR A 81 8.40 3.73 -6.12
CA THR A 81 9.03 3.85 -7.46
C THR A 81 8.56 2.75 -8.40
N ALA A 82 8.26 1.57 -7.89
CA ALA A 82 7.75 0.49 -8.71
C ALA A 82 6.24 0.60 -8.96
N MET A 83 5.49 1.24 -8.06
CA MET A 83 4.12 1.66 -8.34
C MET A 83 4.04 2.73 -9.43
N LEU A 84 5.11 3.49 -9.72
CA LEU A 84 5.13 4.45 -10.84
C LEU A 84 5.00 3.79 -12.22
N ASP A 85 5.38 2.51 -12.35
CA ASP A 85 5.23 1.78 -13.60
C ASP A 85 3.88 1.04 -13.69
N TRP A 86 3.07 1.08 -12.63
CA TRP A 86 1.71 0.61 -12.70
C TRP A 86 0.88 1.61 -13.50
N GLY A 87 0.07 1.09 -14.42
CA GLY A 87 -0.92 1.93 -15.10
C GLY A 87 -1.85 2.56 -14.08
N ILE A 88 -2.39 3.74 -14.41
CA ILE A 88 -3.49 4.34 -13.63
C ILE A 88 -4.65 3.34 -13.64
N VAL A 89 -5.11 2.95 -12.45
CA VAL A 89 -6.29 2.11 -12.26
C VAL A 89 -7.46 3.04 -11.96
N THR A 90 -8.46 3.08 -12.83
CA THR A 90 -9.69 3.85 -12.60
C THR A 90 -10.80 2.94 -12.06
N PRO A 91 -11.93 3.48 -11.58
CA PRO A 91 -13.06 2.65 -11.16
C PRO A 91 -13.52 1.64 -12.22
N ALA A 92 -13.37 1.95 -13.50
CA ALA A 92 -13.77 1.08 -14.60
C ALA A 92 -12.93 -0.21 -14.69
N ASP A 93 -11.69 -0.18 -14.21
CA ASP A 93 -10.77 -1.32 -14.23
C ASP A 93 -11.06 -2.33 -13.09
N LEU A 94 -11.88 -1.95 -12.10
CA LEU A 94 -12.20 -2.80 -10.95
C LEU A 94 -13.23 -3.87 -11.30
N LEU A 95 -12.75 -5.10 -11.48
CA LEU A 95 -13.55 -6.23 -11.95
C LEU A 95 -14.44 -6.88 -10.88
N CYS A 96 -14.27 -6.56 -9.60
CA CYS A 96 -15.09 -7.06 -8.51
C CYS A 96 -15.88 -5.94 -7.83
N PRO A 97 -17.02 -6.24 -7.17
CA PRO A 97 -17.64 -5.30 -6.25
C PRO A 97 -16.57 -4.74 -5.30
N THR A 98 -16.49 -3.42 -5.23
CA THR A 98 -15.48 -2.71 -4.43
C THR A 98 -16.20 -1.66 -3.58
N LEU A 99 -15.84 -1.56 -2.31
CA LEU A 99 -16.37 -0.53 -1.41
C LEU A 99 -15.28 0.49 -1.08
N TRP A 100 -15.57 1.77 -1.31
CA TRP A 100 -14.79 2.89 -0.82
C TRP A 100 -15.51 3.55 0.35
N LEU A 101 -14.82 3.70 1.47
CA LEU A 101 -15.28 4.40 2.67
C LEU A 101 -14.38 5.61 2.86
N ILE A 102 -14.98 6.81 2.80
CA ILE A 102 -14.21 8.05 2.76
C ILE A 102 -14.81 9.01 3.78
N GLY A 103 -14.00 9.49 4.71
CA GLY A 103 -14.41 10.49 5.69
C GLY A 103 -14.57 11.88 5.06
N THR A 104 -15.58 12.64 5.48
CA THR A 104 -15.83 13.99 4.92
C THR A 104 -14.81 15.04 5.40
N GLU A 105 -13.97 14.72 6.39
CA GLU A 105 -12.84 15.53 6.85
C GLU A 105 -11.48 14.95 6.38
N ASN A 106 -11.48 14.02 5.41
CA ASN A 106 -10.28 13.51 4.76
C ASN A 106 -10.09 14.16 3.38
N ASP A 107 -9.53 15.38 3.37
CA ASP A 107 -9.40 16.20 2.16
C ASP A 107 -8.67 15.47 1.01
N LYS A 108 -7.60 14.72 1.31
CA LYS A 108 -6.82 13.98 0.31
C LYS A 108 -7.63 12.87 -0.36
N ALA A 109 -8.40 12.12 0.44
CA ALA A 109 -9.25 11.07 -0.11
C ALA A 109 -10.46 11.64 -0.87
N LEU A 110 -11.01 12.77 -0.42
CA LEU A 110 -12.07 13.47 -1.13
C LEU A 110 -11.61 14.04 -2.47
N GLU A 111 -10.39 14.58 -2.55
CA GLU A 111 -9.79 15.02 -3.81
C GLU A 111 -9.67 13.85 -4.80
N SER A 112 -9.15 12.71 -4.34
CA SER A 112 -9.06 11.49 -5.14
C SER A 112 -10.45 10.99 -5.59
N TYR A 113 -11.44 11.03 -4.70
CA TYR A 113 -12.83 10.66 -5.05
C TYR A 113 -13.42 11.58 -6.13
N ARG A 114 -13.23 12.90 -6.01
CA ARG A 114 -13.76 13.89 -6.96
C ARG A 114 -13.18 13.71 -8.36
N GLU A 115 -11.93 13.27 -8.47
CA GLU A 115 -11.29 12.98 -9.76
C GLU A 115 -12.08 11.93 -10.56
N TYR A 116 -12.62 10.91 -9.87
CA TYR A 116 -13.31 9.79 -10.50
C TYR A 116 -14.83 9.77 -10.32
N GLU A 117 -15.42 10.78 -9.67
CA GLU A 117 -16.84 10.80 -9.28
C GLU A 117 -17.79 10.51 -10.45
N ALA A 118 -17.47 11.02 -11.63
CA ALA A 118 -18.26 10.82 -12.84
C ALA A 118 -18.22 9.38 -13.40
N GLU A 119 -17.15 8.62 -13.12
CA GLU A 119 -16.94 7.25 -13.62
C GLU A 119 -17.58 6.19 -12.71
N ILE A 120 -17.79 6.52 -11.43
CA ILE A 120 -18.28 5.59 -10.42
C ILE A 120 -19.63 4.94 -10.79
N PRO A 121 -20.67 5.66 -11.28
CA PRO A 121 -21.95 5.05 -11.62
C PRO A 121 -21.88 3.95 -12.69
N GLY A 122 -20.84 3.94 -13.53
CA GLY A 122 -20.60 2.91 -14.55
C GLY A 122 -19.72 1.75 -14.06
N SER A 123 -19.26 1.78 -12.82
CA SER A 123 -18.27 0.85 -12.28
C SER A 123 -18.89 -0.16 -11.30
N LYS A 124 -18.04 -1.02 -10.71
CA LYS A 124 -18.41 -1.89 -9.58
C LYS A 124 -18.10 -1.27 -8.21
N VAL A 125 -17.72 0.01 -8.18
CA VAL A 125 -17.38 0.75 -6.96
C VAL A 125 -18.64 1.30 -6.32
N GLN A 126 -18.81 1.01 -5.03
CA GLN A 126 -19.77 1.65 -4.15
C GLN A 126 -19.03 2.61 -3.24
N VAL A 127 -19.52 3.83 -3.10
CA VAL A 127 -18.90 4.83 -2.22
C VAL A 127 -19.83 5.19 -1.07
N HIS A 128 -19.26 5.27 0.12
CA HIS A 128 -19.91 5.81 1.30
C HIS A 128 -19.05 6.93 1.91
N LEU A 129 -19.59 8.15 1.87
CA LEU A 129 -19.05 9.28 2.59
C LEU A 129 -19.46 9.21 4.07
N LEU A 130 -18.49 9.24 4.98
CA LEU A 130 -18.66 9.11 6.42
C LEU A 130 -18.51 10.49 7.07
N GLU A 131 -19.63 11.02 7.53
CA GLU A 131 -19.70 12.39 8.04
C GLU A 131 -18.79 12.60 9.26
N GLY A 132 -17.98 13.66 9.20
CA GLY A 132 -17.10 14.12 10.28
C GLY A 132 -15.92 13.20 10.56
N LEU A 133 -15.62 12.22 9.69
CA LEU A 133 -14.44 11.38 9.86
C LEU A 133 -13.24 11.95 9.12
N ASN A 134 -12.10 11.98 9.80
CA ASN A 134 -10.79 12.15 9.17
C ASN A 134 -10.14 10.79 8.85
N HIS A 135 -8.94 10.81 8.26
CA HIS A 135 -8.23 9.60 7.84
C HIS A 135 -8.03 8.56 8.94
N GLU A 136 -7.60 8.97 10.14
CA GLU A 136 -7.36 8.02 11.24
C GLU A 136 -8.68 7.38 11.72
N GLN A 137 -9.74 8.18 11.75
CA GLN A 137 -11.04 7.74 12.25
C GLN A 137 -11.77 6.81 11.28
N GLU A 138 -11.41 6.79 9.99
CA GLU A 138 -11.88 5.78 9.03
C GLU A 138 -11.52 4.35 9.49
N PHE A 139 -10.43 4.17 10.24
CA PHE A 139 -9.99 2.86 10.76
C PHE A 139 -10.56 2.56 12.15
N ASN A 140 -10.72 3.59 12.99
CA ASN A 140 -11.00 3.41 14.42
C ASN A 140 -12.45 3.71 14.82
N ASN A 141 -13.24 4.39 13.98
CA ASN A 141 -14.65 4.68 14.26
C ASN A 141 -15.59 3.53 13.83
N ILE A 142 -15.46 2.40 14.51
CA ILE A 142 -16.19 1.15 14.24
C ILE A 142 -17.70 1.38 14.11
N LYS A 143 -18.27 2.29 14.92
CA LYS A 143 -19.72 2.54 14.93
C LYS A 143 -20.24 3.05 13.59
N GLN A 144 -19.47 3.89 12.90
CA GLN A 144 -19.86 4.41 11.58
C GLN A 144 -19.41 3.48 10.44
N VAL A 145 -18.23 2.88 10.58
CA VAL A 145 -17.55 2.13 9.51
C VAL A 145 -18.08 0.70 9.37
N LEU A 146 -18.14 -0.06 10.47
CA LEU A 146 -18.45 -1.49 10.46
C LEU A 146 -19.82 -1.81 9.85
N PRO A 147 -20.91 -1.06 10.12
CA PRO A 147 -22.20 -1.34 9.50
C PRO A 147 -22.16 -1.28 7.96
N ARG A 148 -21.35 -0.39 7.37
CA ARG A 148 -21.21 -0.25 5.91
C ARG A 148 -20.48 -1.44 5.30
N ILE A 149 -19.41 -1.88 5.95
CA ILE A 149 -18.66 -3.09 5.55
C ILE A 149 -19.58 -4.32 5.60
N LEU A 150 -20.30 -4.51 6.71
CA LEU A 150 -21.19 -5.67 6.86
C LEU A 150 -22.35 -5.66 5.86
N ASP A 151 -22.91 -4.49 5.54
CA ASP A 151 -23.97 -4.37 4.54
C ASP A 151 -23.45 -4.73 3.13
N PHE A 152 -22.27 -4.23 2.77
CA PHE A 152 -21.60 -4.55 1.50
C PHE A 152 -21.30 -6.05 1.35
N LEU A 153 -20.72 -6.66 2.39
CA LEU A 153 -20.36 -8.09 2.40
C LEU A 153 -21.57 -9.03 2.34
N ARG A 154 -22.76 -8.59 2.77
CA ARG A 154 -23.98 -9.40 2.68
C ARG A 154 -24.65 -9.37 1.31
N LYS A 155 -24.32 -8.36 0.49
CA LYS A 155 -24.91 -8.11 -0.83
C LYS A 155 -24.03 -8.56 -1.99
N SER A 156 -22.78 -8.94 -1.70
CA SER A 156 -21.75 -9.36 -2.66
C SER A 156 -21.61 -10.88 -2.63
#